data_AF-A0A842TUM1-F1
#
_entry.id   AF-A0A842TUM1-F1
#
_cell.length_a   1.000
_cell.length_b   1.000
_cell.length_c   1.000
_cell.angle_alpha   90.00
_cell.angle_beta   90.00
_cell.angle_gamma   90.00
#
_symmetry.space_group_name_H-M   'P 1'
#
loop_
_entity.id
_entity.type
_entity.pdbx_description
1 polymer ?
#
loop_
_entity_poly.entity_id
_entity_poly.type
_entity_poly.pdbx_seq_one_letter_code
_entity_poly.pdbx_strand_id
1 'polypeptide(L)'
;MLDEKEREKCRYIADSDLPKLVLAVHDSYNFRKKEDWKYVVHQTAGHGCHNIYMLAREIRPRKNIKEKIQEISDTWLDSCWGMSRSPMLDDLLEYRKQLNNLLGVDCSFSYNRLEEGIYPIDCDEKSIKKLTSEKLPKDLDNLIGWKDNLEKCMGIIGRWNIYILGENCD
;
A
#
# COMPACT_ATOMS: atom_id res chain seq x y z
N MET A 1 3.53 8.43 -12.08
CA MET A 1 2.51 7.42 -12.39
C MET A 1 3.13 6.46 -13.40
N LEU A 2 2.94 5.14 -13.25
CA LEU A 2 3.41 4.16 -14.24
C LEU A 2 2.88 4.49 -15.64
N ASP A 3 3.75 4.39 -16.64
CA ASP A 3 3.38 4.60 -18.04
C ASP A 3 2.55 3.42 -18.60
N GLU A 4 2.01 3.58 -19.81
CA GLU A 4 1.16 2.56 -20.44
C GLU A 4 1.87 1.21 -20.62
N LYS A 5 3.13 1.23 -21.06
CA LYS A 5 3.94 0.00 -21.26
C LYS A 5 4.23 -0.71 -19.95
N GLU A 6 4.26 0.02 -18.84
CA GLU A 6 4.45 -0.52 -17.51
C GLU A 6 3.17 -1.08 -16.92
N ARG A 7 2.02 -0.45 -17.19
CA ARG A 7 0.71 -1.00 -16.81
C ARG A 7 0.43 -2.33 -17.49
N GLU A 8 0.87 -2.53 -18.73
CA GLU A 8 0.79 -3.83 -19.43
C GLU A 8 1.56 -4.96 -18.72
N LYS A 9 2.55 -4.61 -17.89
CA LYS A 9 3.32 -5.58 -17.08
C LYS A 9 2.63 -5.92 -15.77
N CYS A 10 1.67 -5.11 -15.32
CA CYS A 10 0.99 -5.33 -14.06
C CYS A 10 0.17 -6.62 -14.09
N ARG A 11 0.15 -7.31 -12.96
CA ARG A 11 -0.65 -8.52 -12.75
C ARG A 11 -1.44 -8.40 -11.46
N TYR A 12 -2.63 -8.99 -11.45
CA TYR A 12 -3.42 -9.14 -10.23
C TYR A 12 -2.72 -10.07 -9.25
N ILE A 13 -2.93 -9.80 -7.97
CA ILE A 13 -2.67 -10.77 -6.90
C ILE A 13 -3.96 -11.58 -6.77
N ALA A 14 -3.84 -12.91 -6.74
CA ALA A 14 -4.99 -13.79 -6.59
C ALA A 14 -5.66 -13.57 -5.22
N ASP A 15 -6.99 -13.65 -5.15
CA ASP A 15 -7.72 -13.41 -3.89
C ASP A 15 -7.33 -14.38 -2.78
N SER A 16 -6.97 -15.62 -3.14
CA SER A 16 -6.44 -16.62 -2.19
C SER A 16 -5.15 -16.20 -1.50
N ASP A 17 -4.43 -15.24 -2.08
CA ASP A 17 -3.18 -14.71 -1.53
C ASP A 17 -3.38 -13.40 -0.73
N LEU A 18 -4.59 -12.83 -0.75
CA LEU A 18 -4.96 -11.59 -0.06
C LEU A 18 -5.55 -11.91 1.33
N PRO A 19 -5.46 -10.99 2.30
CA PRO A 19 -4.83 -9.67 2.21
C PRO A 19 -3.31 -9.73 2.37
N LYS A 20 -2.61 -8.73 1.80
CA LYS A 20 -1.15 -8.60 1.87
C LYS A 20 -0.70 -7.23 2.36
N LEU A 21 0.34 -7.22 3.19
CA LEU A 21 1.07 -6.02 3.52
C LEU A 21 2.15 -5.77 2.45
N VAL A 22 2.13 -4.60 1.82
CA VAL A 22 3.07 -4.25 0.74
C VAL A 22 3.75 -2.90 0.97
N LEU A 23 5.00 -2.79 0.52
CA LEU A 23 5.69 -1.52 0.29
C LEU A 23 5.54 -1.20 -1.19
N ALA A 24 5.01 -0.02 -1.51
CA ALA A 24 4.65 0.35 -2.86
C ALA A 24 5.14 1.74 -3.26
N VAL A 25 5.31 1.90 -4.57
CA VAL A 25 5.52 3.18 -5.26
C VAL A 25 4.59 3.24 -6.47
N HIS A 26 4.17 4.44 -6.87
CA HIS A 26 3.32 4.66 -8.05
C HIS A 26 4.10 5.18 -9.27
N ASP A 27 5.43 5.24 -9.13
CA ASP A 27 6.39 5.68 -10.13
C ASP A 27 7.39 4.56 -10.42
N SER A 28 8.08 4.72 -11.54
CA SER A 28 9.01 3.72 -12.04
C SER A 28 10.42 4.07 -11.61
N TYR A 29 11.02 3.16 -10.86
CA TYR A 29 12.37 3.32 -10.34
C TYR A 29 13.24 2.12 -10.70
N ASN A 30 14.53 2.39 -10.87
CA ASN A 30 15.53 1.35 -11.01
C ASN A 30 15.93 0.82 -9.62
N PHE A 31 15.23 -0.17 -9.10
CA PHE A 31 15.54 -0.74 -7.78
C PHE A 31 16.84 -1.54 -7.80
N ARG A 32 17.62 -1.43 -6.72
CA ARG A 32 18.89 -2.17 -6.57
C ARG A 32 18.72 -3.69 -6.53
N LYS A 33 17.55 -4.16 -6.06
CA LYS A 33 17.11 -5.56 -6.07
C LYS A 33 15.80 -5.65 -6.81
N LYS A 34 15.85 -5.67 -8.13
CA LYS A 34 14.66 -5.54 -8.98
C LYS A 34 13.70 -6.72 -8.84
N GLU A 35 14.24 -7.91 -8.57
CA GLU A 35 13.50 -9.17 -8.40
C GLU A 35 12.53 -9.18 -7.22
N ASP A 36 12.75 -8.34 -6.20
CA ASP A 36 11.86 -8.20 -5.05
C ASP A 36 10.59 -7.39 -5.39
N TRP A 37 10.59 -6.66 -6.51
CA TRP A 37 9.55 -5.72 -6.92
C TRP A 37 8.72 -6.26 -8.07
N LYS A 38 7.40 -6.25 -7.89
CA LYS A 38 6.43 -6.73 -8.88
C LYS A 38 5.57 -5.58 -9.36
N TYR A 39 5.27 -5.58 -10.65
CA TYR A 39 4.23 -4.72 -11.22
C TYR A 39 2.88 -5.31 -10.83
N VAL A 40 2.12 -4.57 -10.02
CA VAL A 40 0.82 -4.99 -9.48
C VAL A 40 -0.26 -4.07 -10.02
N VAL A 41 -1.37 -4.67 -10.41
CA VAL A 41 -2.66 -3.98 -10.54
C VAL A 41 -3.56 -4.56 -9.45
N HIS A 42 -4.23 -3.69 -8.71
CA HIS A 42 -5.16 -4.09 -7.67
C HIS A 42 -6.50 -3.40 -7.88
N GLN A 43 -7.58 -4.18 -7.82
CA GLN A 43 -8.93 -3.68 -8.04
C GLN A 43 -9.51 -3.19 -6.73
N THR A 44 -10.06 -1.98 -6.76
CA THR A 44 -10.51 -1.23 -5.60
C THR A 44 -11.86 -0.58 -5.88
N ALA A 45 -12.37 0.16 -4.90
CA ALA A 45 -13.55 1.02 -5.03
C ALA A 45 -14.90 0.30 -5.16
N GLY A 46 -15.01 -0.95 -4.69
CA GLY A 46 -16.24 -1.72 -4.74
C GLY A 46 -16.81 -1.77 -6.16
N HIS A 47 -18.10 -1.45 -6.30
CA HIS A 47 -18.80 -1.35 -7.58
C HIS A 47 -18.24 -0.31 -8.57
N GLY A 48 -17.34 0.57 -8.13
CA GLY A 48 -16.63 1.49 -9.00
C GLY A 48 -15.52 0.83 -9.83
N CYS A 49 -15.06 -0.36 -9.44
CA CYS A 49 -14.03 -1.17 -10.11
C CYS A 49 -12.81 -0.34 -10.55
N HIS A 50 -12.27 0.45 -9.63
CA HIS A 50 -11.07 1.25 -9.88
C HIS A 50 -9.84 0.33 -9.88
N ASN A 51 -8.85 0.62 -10.74
CA ASN A 51 -7.62 -0.15 -10.82
C ASN A 51 -6.43 0.71 -10.40
N ILE A 52 -5.80 0.35 -9.29
CA ILE A 52 -4.58 1.00 -8.82
C ILE A 52 -3.35 0.23 -9.30
N TYR A 53 -2.54 0.92 -10.10
CA TYR A 53 -1.29 0.40 -10.64
C TYR A 53 -0.11 0.85 -9.79
N MET A 54 0.76 -0.09 -9.42
CA MET A 54 1.91 0.16 -8.56
C MET A 54 3.07 -0.81 -8.83
N LEU A 55 4.29 -0.39 -8.47
CA LEU A 55 5.38 -1.31 -8.19
C LEU A 55 5.34 -1.61 -6.71
N ALA A 56 5.19 -2.89 -6.36
CA ALA A 56 5.05 -3.32 -4.98
C ALA A 56 5.99 -4.49 -4.66
N ARG A 57 6.49 -4.49 -3.42
CA ARG A 57 7.10 -5.66 -2.80
C ARG A 57 6.27 -6.05 -1.59
N GLU A 58 6.04 -7.35 -1.44
CA GLU A 58 5.43 -7.88 -0.22
C GLU A 58 6.39 -7.65 0.96
N ILE A 59 5.85 -7.16 2.07
CA ILE A 59 6.57 -7.07 3.33
C ILE A 59 6.02 -8.16 4.23
N ARG A 60 6.88 -9.05 4.72
CA ARG A 60 6.50 -10.09 5.68
C ARG A 60 6.06 -9.44 6.99
N PRO A 61 4.76 -9.52 7.36
CA PRO A 61 4.31 -8.98 8.61
C PRO A 61 4.89 -9.79 9.79
N ARG A 62 4.99 -9.17 10.96
CA ARG A 62 5.26 -9.91 12.20
C ARG A 62 4.12 -10.91 12.44
N LYS A 63 4.41 -11.99 13.18
CA LYS A 63 3.44 -13.07 13.42
C LYS A 63 2.09 -12.57 13.96
N ASN A 64 2.11 -11.61 14.88
CA ASN A 64 0.92 -11.01 15.51
C ASN A 64 0.23 -9.94 14.67
N ILE A 65 0.74 -9.62 13.48
CA ILE A 65 0.20 -8.60 12.57
C ILE A 65 -0.64 -9.27 11.47
N LYS A 66 -0.33 -10.52 11.08
CA LYS A 66 -1.02 -11.21 9.98
C LYS A 66 -2.54 -11.35 10.21
N GLU A 67 -2.95 -11.79 11.40
CA GLU A 67 -4.39 -11.94 11.72
C GLU A 67 -5.09 -10.57 11.79
N LYS A 68 -4.37 -9.52 12.16
CA LYS A 68 -4.91 -8.17 12.30
C LYS A 68 -5.08 -7.46 10.96
N ILE A 69 -4.20 -7.71 9.99
CA ILE A 69 -4.41 -7.22 8.62
C ILE A 69 -5.61 -7.90 7.96
N GLN A 70 -5.88 -9.18 8.29
CA GLN A 70 -7.10 -9.86 7.89
C GLN A 70 -8.32 -9.17 8.49
N GLU A 71 -8.32 -8.96 9.81
CA GLU A 71 -9.42 -8.29 10.50
C GLU A 71 -9.75 -6.90 9.90
N ILE A 72 -8.74 -6.11 9.55
CA ILE A 72 -8.95 -4.81 8.89
C ILE A 72 -9.59 -5.01 7.51
N SER A 73 -9.06 -5.94 6.70
CA SER A 73 -9.62 -6.22 5.37
C SER A 73 -11.08 -6.64 5.46
N ASP A 74 -11.41 -7.59 6.34
CA ASP A 74 -12.75 -8.12 6.51
C ASP A 74 -13.73 -7.05 7.03
N THR A 75 -13.26 -6.10 7.85
CA THR A 75 -14.09 -5.02 8.39
C THR A 75 -14.60 -4.07 7.30
N TRP A 76 -13.77 -3.80 6.30
CA TRP A 76 -14.03 -2.78 5.28
C TRP A 76 -14.34 -3.34 3.89
N LEU A 77 -14.43 -4.67 3.77
CA LEU A 77 -15.03 -5.33 2.62
C LEU A 77 -16.47 -4.83 2.45
N ASP A 78 -16.91 -4.64 1.20
CA ASP A 78 -18.24 -4.12 0.84
C ASP A 78 -18.55 -2.70 1.33
N SER A 79 -17.55 -1.94 1.82
CA SER A 79 -17.74 -0.54 2.24
C SER A 79 -18.14 0.39 1.08
N CYS A 80 -17.90 -0.04 -0.16
CA CYS A 80 -18.08 0.70 -1.41
C CYS A 80 -17.29 2.01 -1.46
N TRP A 81 -16.20 2.12 -0.69
CA TRP A 81 -15.38 3.31 -0.61
C TRP A 81 -14.45 3.45 -1.82
N GLY A 82 -14.49 4.60 -2.49
CA GLY A 82 -13.63 4.93 -3.62
C GLY A 82 -14.35 5.80 -4.65
N MET A 83 -14.40 5.35 -5.89
CA MET A 83 -14.87 6.13 -7.05
C MET A 83 -16.34 6.57 -6.95
N SER A 84 -17.24 5.72 -6.44
CA SER A 84 -18.67 6.03 -6.34
C SER A 84 -19.04 6.74 -5.03
N ARG A 85 -18.24 6.54 -3.98
CA ARG A 85 -18.42 7.18 -2.66
C ARG A 85 -17.06 7.29 -1.98
N SER A 86 -16.56 8.51 -1.78
CA SER A 86 -15.37 8.69 -0.94
C SER A 86 -15.69 8.40 0.52
N PRO A 87 -14.72 7.88 1.32
CA PRO A 87 -14.90 7.73 2.77
C PRO A 87 -15.34 9.04 3.41
N MET A 88 -16.33 8.97 4.30
CA MET A 88 -16.73 10.13 5.11
C MET A 88 -15.68 10.41 6.20
N LEU A 89 -15.78 11.57 6.86
CA LEU A 89 -14.86 11.88 7.96
C LEU A 89 -14.94 10.85 9.09
N ASP A 90 -16.15 10.40 9.44
CA ASP A 90 -16.35 9.40 10.49
C ASP A 90 -15.75 8.03 10.12
N ASP A 91 -15.88 7.65 8.84
CA ASP A 91 -15.26 6.45 8.26
C ASP A 91 -13.72 6.51 8.42
N LEU A 92 -13.11 7.65 8.10
CA LEU A 92 -11.67 7.87 8.25
C LEU A 92 -11.21 7.82 9.71
N LEU A 93 -12.01 8.39 10.62
CA LEU A 93 -11.71 8.37 12.05
C LEU A 93 -11.80 6.96 12.63
N GLU A 94 -12.78 6.16 12.20
CA GLU A 94 -12.89 4.77 12.64
C GLU A 94 -11.78 3.89 12.05
N TYR A 95 -11.45 4.05 10.76
CA TYR A 95 -10.30 3.37 10.15
C TYR A 95 -8.99 3.68 10.90
N ARG A 96 -8.72 4.97 11.14
CA ARG A 96 -7.53 5.41 11.89
C ARG A 96 -7.51 4.83 13.30
N LYS A 97 -8.65 4.82 13.99
CA LYS A 97 -8.78 4.25 15.35
C LYS A 97 -8.52 2.75 15.34
N GLN A 98 -9.03 2.03 14.34
CA GLN A 98 -8.79 0.60 14.17
C GLN A 98 -7.29 0.31 13.93
N LEU A 99 -6.61 1.06 13.05
CA LEU A 99 -5.16 0.94 12.84
C LEU A 99 -4.36 1.15 14.13
N ASN A 100 -4.72 2.17 14.92
CA ASN A 100 -4.06 2.45 16.18
C ASN A 100 -4.27 1.31 17.19
N ASN A 101 -5.48 0.78 17.31
CA ASN A 101 -5.82 -0.27 18.27
C ASN A 101 -5.21 -1.62 17.90
N LEU A 102 -5.31 -2.02 16.62
CA LEU A 102 -4.84 -3.32 16.17
C LEU A 102 -3.33 -3.31 15.94
N LEU A 103 -2.82 -2.35 15.19
CA LEU A 103 -1.44 -2.37 14.69
C LEU A 103 -0.51 -1.40 15.43
N GLY A 104 -1.06 -0.39 16.13
CA GLY A 104 -0.27 0.66 16.77
C GLY A 104 0.40 1.60 15.76
N VAL A 105 -0.23 1.78 14.59
CA VAL A 105 0.19 2.64 13.47
C VAL A 105 -0.90 3.67 13.14
N ASP A 106 -0.57 4.64 12.31
CA ASP A 106 -1.46 5.74 11.91
C ASP A 106 -1.57 5.82 10.37
N CYS A 107 -2.52 6.61 9.87
CA CYS A 107 -2.72 6.91 8.46
C CYS A 107 -2.91 8.43 8.25
N SER A 108 -2.38 9.28 9.13
CA SER A 108 -2.61 10.72 9.15
C SER A 108 -2.09 11.45 7.90
N PHE A 109 -1.12 10.87 7.18
CA PHE A 109 -0.60 11.42 5.93
C PHE A 109 -1.05 10.65 4.69
N SER A 110 -1.56 9.43 4.89
CA SER A 110 -1.86 8.48 3.82
C SER A 110 -3.36 8.20 3.64
N TYR A 111 -4.22 8.72 4.53
CA TYR A 111 -5.68 8.54 4.53
C TYR A 111 -6.35 8.93 3.22
N ASN A 112 -5.77 9.87 2.47
CA ASN A 112 -6.32 10.35 1.21
C ASN A 112 -6.30 9.30 0.09
N ARG A 113 -5.71 8.13 0.34
CA ARG A 113 -5.66 6.99 -0.56
C ARG A 113 -6.58 5.84 -0.13
N LEU A 114 -7.35 6.02 0.95
CA LEU A 114 -8.24 4.98 1.46
C LEU A 114 -9.36 4.71 0.43
N GLU A 115 -9.38 3.49 -0.06
CA GLU A 115 -10.43 2.92 -0.91
C GLU A 115 -10.69 1.48 -0.42
N GLU A 116 -11.89 0.95 -0.67
CA GLU A 116 -12.12 -0.49 -0.50
C GLU A 116 -11.07 -1.27 -1.31
N GLY A 117 -10.43 -2.26 -0.71
CA GLY A 117 -9.28 -2.98 -1.28
C GLY A 117 -7.91 -2.31 -1.03
N ILE A 118 -7.84 -0.99 -0.78
CA ILE A 118 -6.58 -0.29 -0.44
C ILE A 118 -6.68 0.39 0.92
N TYR A 119 -6.03 -0.21 1.91
CA TYR A 119 -6.01 0.31 3.27
C TYR A 119 -4.62 0.90 3.59
N PRO A 120 -4.46 2.24 3.52
CA PRO A 120 -3.17 2.92 3.67
C PRO A 120 -2.68 3.06 5.10
N ILE A 121 -1.37 2.87 5.28
CA ILE A 121 -0.66 3.12 6.53
C ILE A 121 0.45 4.14 6.27
N ASP A 122 0.68 5.04 7.24
CA ASP A 122 1.76 6.01 7.16
C ASP A 122 3.11 5.29 7.02
N CYS A 123 3.83 5.62 5.95
CA CYS A 123 5.12 5.03 5.62
C CYS A 123 6.26 5.72 6.38
N ASP A 124 6.27 5.54 7.70
CA ASP A 124 7.33 6.04 8.58
C ASP A 124 8.11 4.91 9.29
N GLU A 125 9.24 5.26 9.91
CA GLU A 125 10.11 4.29 10.59
C GLU A 125 9.39 3.57 11.75
N LYS A 126 8.46 4.24 12.44
CA LYS A 126 7.70 3.65 13.56
C LYS A 126 6.73 2.60 13.03
N SER A 127 5.97 2.91 11.98
CA SER A 127 5.06 1.98 11.31
C SER A 127 5.81 0.76 10.78
N ILE A 128 6.92 0.95 10.06
CA ILE A 128 7.73 -0.16 9.54
C ILE A 128 8.19 -1.08 10.67
N LYS A 129 8.75 -0.54 11.75
CA LYS A 129 9.21 -1.33 12.91
C LYS A 129 8.08 -2.12 13.57
N LYS A 130 6.87 -1.55 13.63
CA LYS A 130 5.69 -2.19 14.20
C LYS A 130 5.17 -3.33 13.33
N LEU A 131 5.12 -3.11 12.01
CA LEU A 131 4.48 -4.04 11.08
C LEU A 131 5.37 -5.23 10.70
N THR A 132 6.68 -5.02 10.54
CA THR A 132 7.60 -6.07 10.05
C THR A 132 8.85 -6.23 10.90
N SER A 133 9.45 -7.43 10.82
CA SER A 133 10.81 -7.70 11.32
C SER A 133 11.86 -7.76 10.20
N GLU A 134 11.47 -7.49 8.95
CA GLU A 134 12.41 -7.37 7.84
C GLU A 134 13.40 -6.22 8.06
N LYS A 135 14.64 -6.42 7.62
CA LYS A 135 15.67 -5.38 7.65
C LYS A 135 15.53 -4.49 6.41
N LEU A 136 14.70 -3.46 6.50
CA LEU A 136 14.67 -2.37 5.53
C LEU A 136 15.73 -1.30 5.89
N PRO A 137 16.31 -0.60 4.90
CA PRO A 137 17.22 0.51 5.18
C PRO A 137 16.47 1.63 5.92
N LYS A 138 17.19 2.39 6.75
CA LYS A 138 16.60 3.53 7.49
C LYS A 138 16.01 4.59 6.55
N ASP A 139 16.70 4.84 5.45
CA ASP A 139 16.21 5.65 4.34
C ASP A 139 15.87 4.70 3.19
N LEU A 140 14.58 4.65 2.84
CA LEU A 140 14.04 3.78 1.80
C LEU A 140 14.57 4.15 0.41
N ASP A 141 15.02 5.38 0.18
CA ASP A 141 15.63 5.79 -1.09
C ASP A 141 16.92 5.02 -1.39
N ASN A 142 17.53 4.37 -0.40
CA ASN A 142 18.65 3.46 -0.61
C ASN A 142 18.26 2.17 -1.33
N LEU A 143 16.96 1.87 -1.47
CA LEU A 143 16.46 0.77 -2.29
C LEU A 143 16.53 1.10 -3.78
N ILE A 144 16.62 2.38 -4.14
CA ILE A 144 16.67 2.86 -5.51
C ILE A 144 18.13 3.07 -5.95
N GLY A 145 18.43 2.65 -7.18
CA GLY A 145 19.68 2.88 -7.89
C GLY A 145 19.57 4.15 -8.73
N TRP A 146 19.65 5.30 -8.08
CA TRP A 146 19.60 6.63 -8.70
C TRP A 146 20.71 6.82 -9.72
N LYS A 147 20.38 7.45 -10.85
CA LYS A 147 21.35 7.87 -11.87
C LYS A 147 22.08 9.14 -11.47
N ASP A 148 21.36 10.09 -10.87
CA ASP A 148 21.90 11.36 -10.40
C ASP A 148 21.09 11.93 -9.21
N ASN A 149 21.56 13.05 -8.65
CA ASN A 149 20.92 13.71 -7.51
C ASN A 149 19.61 14.41 -7.87
N LEU A 150 19.41 14.78 -9.13
CA LEU A 150 18.20 15.47 -9.58
C LEU A 150 17.01 14.49 -9.63
N GLU A 151 17.25 13.27 -10.10
CA GLU A 151 16.31 12.15 -10.04
C GLU A 151 15.89 11.86 -8.59
N LYS A 152 16.83 11.90 -7.64
CA LYS A 152 16.54 11.71 -6.22
C LYS A 152 15.60 12.78 -5.65
N CYS A 153 15.77 14.03 -6.07
CA CYS A 153 14.95 15.15 -5.62
C CYS A 153 13.53 15.16 -6.23
N MET A 154 13.36 14.64 -7.46
CA MET A 154 12.06 14.57 -8.10
C MET A 154 11.15 13.56 -7.39
N GLY A 155 9.98 14.03 -6.93
CA GLY A 155 9.00 13.18 -6.25
C GLY A 155 9.46 12.64 -4.89
N ILE A 156 10.28 13.39 -4.14
CA ILE A 156 10.78 12.95 -2.83
C ILE A 156 9.68 12.82 -1.76
N ILE A 157 8.61 13.61 -1.88
CA ILE A 157 7.48 13.58 -0.95
C ILE A 157 6.44 12.56 -1.43
N GLY A 158 6.01 11.66 -0.55
CA GLY A 158 4.92 10.72 -0.83
C GLY A 158 5.26 9.57 -1.80
N ARG A 159 6.56 9.36 -2.08
CA ARG A 159 7.05 8.29 -2.95
C ARG A 159 6.69 6.91 -2.44
N TRP A 160 6.98 6.68 -1.16
CA TRP A 160 6.85 5.40 -0.49
C TRP A 160 5.50 5.30 0.19
N ASN A 161 4.83 4.17 -0.01
CA ASN A 161 3.51 3.91 0.55
C ASN A 161 3.51 2.52 1.17
N ILE A 162 2.80 2.35 2.28
CA ILE A 162 2.50 1.05 2.86
C ILE A 162 1.00 0.84 2.73
N TYR A 163 0.61 -0.29 2.16
CA TYR A 163 -0.79 -0.68 2.03
C TYR A 163 -1.00 -2.06 2.63
N ILE A 164 -2.17 -2.26 3.24
CA ILE A 164 -2.81 -3.57 3.26
C ILE A 164 -3.64 -3.63 1.98
N LEU A 165 -3.29 -4.53 1.07
CA LEU A 165 -4.12 -4.87 -0.08
C LEU A 165 -5.20 -5.85 0.42
N GLY A 166 -6.46 -5.45 0.35
CA GLY A 166 -7.63 -6.26 0.68
C GLY A 166 -7.98 -7.22 -0.44
N GLU A 167 -9.13 -7.88 -0.35
CA GLU A 167 -9.69 -8.65 -1.47
C GLU A 167 -9.95 -7.73 -2.68
N ASN A 168 -9.79 -8.23 -3.91
CA ASN A 168 -10.14 -7.45 -5.08
C ASN A 168 -11.66 -7.22 -5.10
N CYS A 169 -12.10 -5.99 -5.37
CA CYS A 169 -13.53 -5.70 -5.47
C CYS A 169 -14.13 -6.30 -6.76
N ASP A 170 -15.19 -7.11 -6.64
CA ASP A 170 -15.95 -7.68 -7.78
C ASP A 170 -16.90 -6.68 -8.47
#